data_AF-A0A0C3FLR5-F1
#
_entry.id   AF-A0A0C3FLR5-F1
#
_cell.length_a   1.000
_cell.length_b   1.000
_cell.length_c   1.000
_cell.angle_alpha   90.00
_cell.angle_beta   90.00
_cell.angle_gamma   90.00
#
_symmetry.space_group_name_H-M   'P 1'
#
loop_
_entity.id
_entity.type
_entity.pdbx_description
1 polymer ?
#
loop_
_entity_poly.entity_id
_entity_poly.type
_entity_poly.pdbx_seq_one_letter_code
_entity_poly.pdbx_strand_id
1 'polypeptide(L)'
;ISYVRLSGHFADLPATVVVDTSVAESSVSMTYANNNNVPRDVTSISSVTHFSCSGPVTVPAGPGWFHSRMPFKMAYHNHCDILLGVDWITACQPVFAHGGILPLLTIQTNSTTTDLFAFPSKKNKVDMNI
;
A
#
# COMPACT_ATOMS: atom_id res chain seq x y z
N ILE A 1 16.35 -13.42 -2.25
CA ILE A 1 14.98 -13.81 -1.83
C ILE A 1 14.07 -13.44 -2.98
N SER A 2 13.55 -14.41 -3.73
CA SER A 2 12.72 -14.10 -4.92
C SER A 2 11.31 -13.64 -4.54
N TYR A 3 10.79 -14.14 -3.41
CA TYR A 3 9.51 -13.77 -2.83
C TYR A 3 9.53 -13.88 -1.29
N VAL A 4 8.60 -13.17 -0.63
CA VAL A 4 8.36 -13.22 0.82
C VAL A 4 6.91 -13.64 1.06
N ARG A 5 6.68 -14.55 2.03
CA ARG A 5 5.32 -15.00 2.42
C ARG A 5 4.97 -14.44 3.79
N LEU A 6 3.78 -13.87 3.90
CA LEU A 6 3.27 -13.16 5.07
C LEU A 6 1.85 -13.64 5.39
N SER A 7 1.49 -13.58 6.67
CA SER A 7 0.10 -13.75 7.12
C SER A 7 -0.53 -12.38 7.26
N GLY A 8 -1.52 -12.06 6.43
CA GLY A 8 -2.19 -10.77 6.39
C GLY A 8 -3.70 -10.89 6.36
N HIS A 9 -4.37 -9.82 5.93
CA HIS A 9 -5.81 -9.84 5.69
C HIS A 9 -6.15 -9.20 4.33
N PHE A 10 -7.25 -9.62 3.74
CA PHE A 10 -7.92 -8.97 2.62
C PHE A 10 -9.36 -8.66 3.02
N ALA A 11 -9.78 -7.40 2.98
CA ALA A 11 -11.13 -7.01 3.38
C ALA A 11 -11.54 -7.60 4.75
N ASP A 12 -10.63 -7.50 5.73
CA ASP A 12 -10.76 -8.01 7.09
C ASP A 12 -10.84 -9.54 7.24
N LEU A 13 -10.63 -10.28 6.16
CA LEU A 13 -10.56 -11.74 6.16
C LEU A 13 -9.11 -12.21 6.18
N PRO A 14 -8.76 -13.23 6.97
CA PRO A 14 -7.39 -13.75 7.03
C PRO A 14 -6.97 -14.22 5.64
N ALA A 15 -5.74 -13.89 5.25
CA ALA A 15 -5.20 -14.19 3.93
C ALA A 15 -3.71 -14.51 3.99
N THR A 16 -3.29 -15.47 3.19
CA THR A 16 -1.87 -15.73 2.93
C THR A 16 -1.39 -14.83 1.81
N VAL A 17 -0.48 -13.93 2.13
CA VAL A 17 0.03 -12.92 1.19
C VAL A 17 1.44 -13.30 0.76
N VAL A 18 1.71 -13.28 -0.55
CA VAL A 18 3.04 -13.45 -1.11
C VAL A 18 3.43 -12.16 -1.83
N VAL A 19 4.59 -11.61 -1.49
CA VAL A 19 5.20 -10.51 -2.23
C VAL A 19 6.27 -11.09 -3.13
N ASP A 20 6.12 -10.94 -4.45
CA ASP A 20 7.02 -11.51 -5.45
C ASP A 20 7.48 -10.44 -6.44
N THR A 21 8.80 -10.22 -6.46
CA THR A 21 9.43 -9.22 -7.34
C THR A 21 9.50 -9.65 -8.81
N SER A 22 9.25 -10.93 -9.09
CA SER A 22 9.23 -11.48 -10.46
C SER A 22 7.87 -11.35 -11.15
N VAL A 23 6.83 -10.98 -10.41
CA VAL A 23 5.45 -10.87 -10.91
C VAL A 23 5.14 -9.40 -11.17
N ALA A 24 4.70 -9.08 -12.39
CA ALA A 24 4.42 -7.69 -12.76
C ALA A 24 3.18 -7.11 -12.07
N GLU A 25 2.12 -7.91 -11.97
CA GLU A 25 0.79 -7.46 -11.53
C GLU A 25 0.33 -8.20 -10.28
N SER A 26 -0.31 -7.46 -9.37
CA SER A 26 -0.88 -8.01 -8.15
C SER A 26 -2.23 -8.65 -8.40
N SER A 27 -2.48 -9.78 -7.74
CA SER A 27 -3.71 -10.54 -7.91
C SER A 27 -4.25 -11.14 -6.62
N VAL A 28 -5.56 -11.37 -6.61
CA VAL A 28 -6.24 -12.17 -5.59
C VAL A 28 -6.66 -13.51 -6.20
N SER A 29 -6.49 -14.58 -5.43
CA SER A 29 -6.89 -15.92 -5.86
C SER A 29 -8.41 -15.97 -6.07
N MET A 30 -8.83 -16.44 -7.24
CA MET A 30 -10.24 -16.68 -7.53
C MET A 30 -10.87 -17.66 -6.54
N THR A 31 -10.10 -18.67 -6.11
CA THR A 31 -10.55 -19.66 -5.11
C THR A 31 -10.80 -18.99 -3.75
N TYR A 32 -9.84 -18.18 -3.30
CA TYR A 32 -9.99 -17.43 -2.04
C TYR A 32 -11.21 -16.51 -2.08
N ALA A 33 -11.35 -15.73 -3.16
CA ALA A 33 -12.45 -14.79 -3.29
C ALA A 33 -13.83 -15.47 -3.35
N ASN A 34 -13.93 -16.61 -4.04
CA ASN A 34 -15.15 -17.40 -4.09
C ASN A 34 -15.50 -17.98 -2.72
N ASN A 35 -14.54 -18.57 -2.02
CA ASN A 35 -14.76 -19.19 -0.70
C ASN A 35 -15.20 -18.17 0.36
N ASN A 36 -14.74 -16.92 0.21
CA ASN A 36 -14.96 -15.86 1.18
C ASN A 36 -16.03 -14.85 0.75
N ASN A 37 -16.73 -15.09 -0.38
CA ASN A 37 -17.73 -14.18 -0.94
C ASN A 37 -17.24 -12.74 -1.09
N VAL A 38 -15.99 -12.57 -1.50
CA VAL A 38 -15.37 -11.26 -1.71
C VAL A 38 -16.12 -10.54 -2.85
N PRO A 39 -16.57 -9.28 -2.65
CA PRO A 39 -17.16 -8.48 -3.71
C PRO A 39 -16.22 -8.37 -4.92
N ARG A 40 -16.77 -8.64 -6.10
CA ARG A 40 -16.03 -8.64 -7.37
C ARG A 40 -16.74 -7.81 -8.41
N ASP A 41 -15.96 -7.04 -9.14
CA ASP A 41 -16.41 -6.32 -10.31
C ASP A 41 -16.18 -7.21 -11.54
N VAL A 42 -17.24 -7.34 -12.34
CA VAL A 42 -17.22 -8.13 -13.57
C VAL A 42 -17.38 -7.16 -14.73
N THR A 43 -16.31 -7.01 -15.51
CA THR A 43 -16.33 -6.16 -16.71
C THR A 43 -16.15 -7.05 -17.94
N SER A 44 -17.10 -7.02 -18.87
CA SER A 44 -16.96 -7.75 -20.14
C SER A 44 -16.63 -6.77 -21.26
N ILE A 45 -15.50 -6.97 -21.93
CA ILE A 45 -15.07 -6.16 -23.08
C ILE A 45 -14.81 -7.11 -24.24
N SER A 46 -15.47 -6.88 -25.37
CA SER A 46 -15.28 -7.68 -26.60
C SER A 46 -15.37 -9.21 -26.37
N SER A 47 -16.39 -9.65 -25.62
CA SER A 47 -16.60 -11.06 -25.24
C SER A 47 -15.56 -11.66 -24.30
N VAL A 48 -14.63 -10.87 -23.77
CA VAL A 48 -13.69 -11.28 -22.71
C VAL A 48 -14.20 -10.76 -21.37
N THR A 49 -14.40 -11.67 -20.41
CA THR A 49 -14.83 -11.32 -19.05
C THR A 49 -13.61 -11.13 -18.15
N HIS A 50 -13.47 -9.93 -17.62
CA HIS A 50 -12.48 -9.55 -16.63
C HIS A 50 -13.11 -9.53 -15.25
N PHE A 51 -12.41 -10.14 -14.29
CA PHE A 51 -12.78 -10.15 -12.89
C PHE A 51 -11.74 -9.36 -12.10
N SER A 52 -12.19 -8.36 -11.36
CA SER A 52 -11.35 -7.60 -10.45
C SER A 52 -12.00 -7.53 -9.08
N CYS A 53 -11.18 -7.33 -8.05
CA CYS A 53 -11.67 -6.97 -6.73
C CYS A 53 -10.86 -5.80 -6.18
N SER A 54 -11.55 -4.93 -5.45
CA SER A 54 -10.92 -3.87 -4.68
C SER A 54 -11.19 -4.12 -3.21
N GLY A 55 -10.14 -4.13 -2.40
CA GLY A 55 -10.27 -4.33 -0.96
C GLY A 55 -9.00 -3.89 -0.23
N PRO A 56 -9.11 -3.55 1.06
CA PRO A 56 -7.93 -3.25 1.86
C PRO A 56 -7.12 -4.53 2.06
N VAL A 57 -5.87 -4.53 1.62
CA VAL A 57 -4.86 -5.52 2.01
C VAL A 57 -4.15 -5.01 3.24
N THR A 58 -4.08 -5.84 4.27
CA THR A 58 -3.28 -5.56 5.46
C THR A 58 -2.19 -6.61 5.60
N VAL A 59 -0.95 -6.16 5.74
CA VAL A 59 0.20 -7.06 5.96
C VAL A 59 0.98 -6.62 7.20
N PRO A 60 1.56 -7.54 7.97
CA PRO A 60 2.36 -7.20 9.13
C PRO A 60 3.54 -6.33 8.71
N ALA A 61 3.74 -5.22 9.42
CA ALA A 61 4.83 -4.30 9.14
C ALA A 61 5.48 -3.81 10.43
N GLY A 62 6.63 -4.35 10.81
CA GLY A 62 7.37 -3.96 12.03
C GLY A 62 6.47 -3.84 13.27
N PRO A 63 6.44 -2.68 13.96
CA PRO A 63 5.56 -2.47 15.13
C PRO A 63 4.06 -2.30 14.80
N GLY A 64 3.64 -2.45 13.54
CA GLY A 64 2.26 -2.20 13.12
C GLY A 64 1.84 -2.98 11.88
N TRP A 65 0.94 -2.38 11.11
CA TRP A 65 0.33 -2.97 9.92
C TRP A 65 0.48 -2.02 8.74
N PHE A 66 0.80 -2.58 7.57
CA PHE A 66 0.77 -1.86 6.31
C PHE A 66 -0.59 -2.07 5.65
N HIS A 67 -1.21 -1.00 5.16
CA HIS A 67 -2.53 -1.04 4.53
C HIS A 67 -2.44 -0.54 3.09
N SER A 68 -3.00 -1.29 2.15
CA SER A 68 -3.14 -0.88 0.75
C SER A 68 -4.58 -1.05 0.28
N ARG A 69 -5.08 -0.16 -0.58
CA ARG A 69 -6.42 -0.25 -1.19
C ARG A 69 -6.36 -0.32 -2.71
N MET A 70 -5.23 -0.80 -3.27
CA MET A 70 -5.11 -0.91 -4.72
C MET A 70 -6.18 -1.86 -5.29
N PRO A 71 -6.63 -1.62 -6.53
CA PRO A 71 -7.42 -2.62 -7.24
C PRO A 71 -6.54 -3.83 -7.59
N PHE A 72 -7.07 -5.03 -7.41
CA PHE A 72 -6.40 -6.28 -7.75
C PHE A 72 -7.14 -7.00 -8.86
N LYS A 73 -6.37 -7.66 -9.74
CA LYS A 73 -6.94 -8.60 -10.71
C LYS A 73 -7.25 -9.92 -10.01
N MET A 74 -8.29 -10.62 -10.47
CA MET A 74 -8.52 -11.99 -10.01
C MET A 74 -7.80 -12.97 -10.91
N ALA A 75 -7.04 -13.89 -10.31
CA ALA A 75 -6.28 -14.90 -11.05
C ALA A 75 -6.44 -16.28 -10.42
N TYR A 76 -6.25 -17.32 -11.23
CA TYR A 76 -6.23 -18.70 -10.73
C TYR A 76 -4.81 -19.04 -10.26
N HIS A 77 -4.61 -19.00 -8.93
CA HIS A 77 -3.41 -19.51 -8.29
C HIS A 77 -3.76 -20.19 -6.96
N ASN A 78 -3.00 -21.25 -6.65
CA ASN A 78 -3.28 -22.15 -5.52
C ASN A 78 -2.24 -22.07 -4.40
N HIS A 79 -1.18 -21.28 -4.58
CA HIS A 79 -0.05 -21.24 -3.64
C HIS A 79 -0.18 -20.15 -2.56
N CYS A 80 -1.05 -19.16 -2.79
CA CYS A 80 -1.36 -18.05 -1.89
C CYS A 80 -2.76 -17.49 -2.17
N ASP A 81 -3.27 -16.68 -1.26
CA ASP A 81 -4.56 -16.02 -1.37
C ASP A 81 -4.42 -14.67 -2.08
N ILE A 82 -3.33 -13.95 -1.80
CA ILE A 82 -2.97 -12.68 -2.42
C ILE A 82 -1.53 -12.74 -2.91
N LEU A 83 -1.30 -12.33 -4.15
CA LEU A 83 0.00 -12.15 -4.76
C LEU A 83 0.23 -10.65 -5.00
N LEU A 84 1.29 -10.10 -4.43
CA LEU A 84 1.68 -8.70 -4.56
C LEU A 84 2.90 -8.63 -5.48
N GLY A 85 2.70 -8.03 -6.65
CA GLY A 85 3.71 -7.87 -7.69
C GLY A 85 4.42 -6.52 -7.63
N VAL A 86 5.16 -6.24 -8.71
CA VAL A 86 5.93 -5.00 -8.90
C VAL A 86 5.04 -3.76 -8.92
N ASP A 87 3.82 -3.85 -9.46
CA ASP A 87 2.82 -2.77 -9.41
C ASP A 87 2.54 -2.29 -7.97
N TRP A 88 2.37 -3.22 -7.03
CA TRP A 88 2.15 -2.88 -5.63
C TRP A 88 3.43 -2.37 -4.97
N ILE A 89 4.58 -2.98 -5.24
CA ILE A 89 5.86 -2.53 -4.69
C ILE A 89 6.17 -1.10 -5.13
N THR A 90 5.93 -0.76 -6.39
CA THR A 90 6.19 0.57 -6.94
C THR A 90 5.20 1.61 -6.42
N ALA A 91 3.92 1.26 -6.30
CA ALA A 91 2.89 2.16 -5.79
C ALA A 91 2.98 2.40 -4.27
N CYS A 92 3.30 1.36 -3.50
CA CYS A 92 3.31 1.40 -2.04
C CYS A 92 4.69 1.67 -1.44
N GLN A 93 5.76 1.50 -2.21
CA GLN A 93 7.17 1.65 -1.80
C GLN A 93 7.46 1.02 -0.42
N PRO A 94 7.13 -0.28 -0.23
CA PRO A 94 7.35 -0.96 1.03
C PRO A 94 8.86 -1.04 1.33
N VAL A 95 9.24 -0.80 2.58
CA VAL A 95 10.61 -1.01 3.02
C VAL A 95 10.74 -2.46 3.50
N PHE A 96 11.55 -3.27 2.81
CA PHE A 96 11.81 -4.64 3.22
C PHE A 96 12.94 -4.70 4.25
N ALA A 97 12.72 -5.37 5.38
CA ALA A 97 13.75 -5.64 6.38
C ALA A 97 13.71 -7.12 6.77
N HIS A 98 14.87 -7.77 6.86
CA HIS A 98 15.11 -9.18 7.24
C HIS A 98 13.85 -10.03 7.53
N GLY A 99 13.16 -10.46 6.47
CA GLY A 99 12.02 -11.38 6.56
C GLY A 99 10.63 -10.76 6.65
N GLY A 100 10.49 -9.43 6.55
CA GLY A 100 9.19 -8.76 6.61
C GLY A 100 9.19 -7.38 5.95
N ILE A 101 8.08 -6.68 6.14
CA ILE A 101 7.85 -5.30 5.68
C ILE A 101 8.01 -4.38 6.90
N LEU A 102 8.57 -3.19 6.71
CA LEU A 102 8.54 -2.11 7.70
C LEU A 102 7.45 -1.12 7.31
N PRO A 103 6.78 -0.49 8.30
CA PRO A 103 5.86 0.58 7.99
C PRO A 103 6.65 1.70 7.31
N LEU A 104 6.03 2.37 6.34
CA LEU A 104 6.62 3.58 5.77
C LEU A 104 6.84 4.54 6.96
N LEU A 105 8.10 4.78 7.32
CA LEU A 105 8.42 5.86 8.23
C LEU A 105 7.95 7.10 7.50
N THR A 106 6.81 7.66 7.90
CA THR A 106 6.48 9.04 7.58
C THR A 106 7.69 9.82 8.06
N ILE A 107 8.52 10.26 7.12
CA ILE A 107 9.53 11.27 7.41
C ILE A 107 8.69 12.48 7.79
N GLN A 108 8.42 12.64 9.09
CA GLN A 108 8.27 13.97 9.62
C GLN A 108 9.55 14.67 9.20
N THR A 109 9.42 15.65 8.31
CA THR A 109 10.47 16.59 8.00
C THR A 109 10.82 17.27 9.31
N ASN A 110 11.76 16.67 10.04
CA ASN A 110 12.49 17.32 11.10
C ASN A 110 13.39 18.32 10.38
N SER A 111 12.84 19.49 10.05
CA SER A 111 13.62 20.62 9.58
C SER A 111 14.51 21.08 10.74
N THR A 112 15.68 20.45 10.86
CA THR A 112 16.75 20.89 11.74
C THR A 112 17.73 21.72 10.91
N THR A 113 18.10 22.86 11.47
CA THR A 113 19.35 23.62 11.24
C THR A 113 19.19 24.97 10.52
N THR A 114 19.00 25.99 11.36
CA THR A 114 19.77 27.25 11.46
C THR A 114 20.06 28.10 10.21
N ASP A 115 19.57 29.35 10.28
CA ASP A 115 20.11 30.61 9.76
C ASP A 115 20.69 30.67 8.33
N LEU A 116 19.98 31.38 7.45
CA LEU A 116 20.48 32.56 6.71
C LEU A 116 19.48 32.97 5.62
N PHE A 117 18.46 33.73 5.98
CA PHE A 117 17.94 34.83 5.15
C PHE A 117 17.31 35.87 6.09
N ALA A 118 18.16 36.76 6.58
CA ALA A 118 17.72 38.05 7.08
C ALA A 118 17.23 38.90 5.90
N PHE A 119 15.99 39.38 5.96
CA PHE A 119 15.63 40.69 5.44
C PHE A 119 14.66 41.38 6.41
N PRO A 120 14.88 42.66 6.73
CA PRO A 120 14.21 43.34 7.84
C PRO A 120 12.86 43.87 7.39
N SER A 121 11.83 43.74 8.24
CA SER A 121 10.62 44.56 8.10
C SER A 121 10.44 45.42 9.34
N LYS A 122 10.33 46.71 9.08
CA LYS A 122 10.46 47.84 9.99
C LYS A 122 9.39 47.85 11.07
N LYS A 123 9.80 48.24 12.28
CA LYS A 123 8.90 48.78 13.31
C LYS A 123 8.13 49.96 12.71
N ASN A 124 6.82 50.00 12.91
CA ASN A 124 6.09 51.26 13.06
C ASN A 124 4.95 51.06 14.06
N LYS A 125 5.26 51.44 15.30
CA LYS A 125 4.32 51.76 16.36
C LYS A 125 3.88 53.20 16.11
N VAL A 126 2.60 53.41 15.81
CA VAL A 126 2.01 54.75 15.83
C VAL A 126 0.82 54.66 16.78
N ASP A 127 1.11 54.90 18.05
CA ASP A 127 0.12 55.41 19.00
C ASP A 127 -0.04 56.90 18.70
N MET A 128 -1.24 57.34 18.31
CA MET A 128 -1.61 58.74 18.31
C MET A 128 -2.74 58.94 19.33
N ASN A 129 -2.34 59.39 20.52
CA ASN A 129 -3.16 60.22 21.38
C ASN A 129 -3.05 61.67 20.89
N ILE A 130 -4.17 62.32 20.63
CA ILE A 130 -4.46 63.71 21.01
C ILE A 130 -5.90 63.73 21.52
#